data_AF-A0A962CU42-F1
#
_entry.id   AF-A0A962CU42-F1
#
_cell.length_a   1.000
_cell.length_b   1.000
_cell.length_c   1.000
_cell.angle_alpha   90.00
_cell.angle_beta   90.00
_cell.angle_gamma   90.00
#
_symmetry.space_group_name_H-M   'P 1'
#
loop_
_entity.id
_entity.type
_entity.pdbx_description
1 polymer ?
#
loop_
_entity_poly.entity_id
_entity_poly.type
_entity_poly.pdbx_seq_one_letter_code
_entity_poly.pdbx_strand_id
1 'polypeptide(L)'
;MSDQDSIFFRNFSILLAALVVLTIVLALIGISMQNKLVANVQGEADRSKIQESIKPVATVNTDPNAVVEKAPAEVAIAFDGSLDGEMIYNNVCSACHGTGAGGAPTLTTAEWEPRLEKGMDAVISNAIAGFMGEQGLMPAKGGRNDLSEEQVKATVEYMTSHLE
;
A
#
# COMPACT_ATOMS: atom_id res chain seq x y z
N MET A 1 63.15 5.21 7.83
CA MET A 1 61.88 4.71 7.29
C MET A 1 62.21 4.07 5.96
N SER A 2 61.88 2.78 5.75
CA SER A 2 62.27 2.05 4.54
C SER A 2 61.50 2.61 3.33
N ASP A 3 62.10 2.63 2.14
CA ASP A 3 61.41 3.06 0.91
C ASP A 3 60.11 2.29 0.68
N GLN A 4 60.06 1.02 1.12
CA GLN A 4 58.87 0.17 1.08
C GLN A 4 57.73 0.67 1.97
N ASP A 5 58.03 1.21 3.16
CA ASP A 5 57.02 1.75 4.08
C ASP A 5 56.36 3.00 3.47
N SER A 6 57.15 3.86 2.83
CA SER A 6 56.64 5.08 2.20
C SER A 6 55.70 4.80 1.03
N ILE A 7 55.98 3.74 0.25
CA ILE A 7 55.14 3.30 -0.86
C ILE A 7 53.82 2.71 -0.35
N PHE A 8 53.88 1.91 0.72
CA PHE A 8 52.69 1.35 1.37
C PHE A 8 51.77 2.46 1.89
N PHE A 9 52.30 3.39 2.69
CA PHE A 9 51.50 4.48 3.26
C PHE A 9 50.92 5.41 2.18
N ARG A 10 51.65 5.66 1.09
CA ARG A 10 51.14 6.45 -0.05
C ARG A 10 49.94 5.77 -0.71
N ASN A 11 50.05 4.49 -1.04
CA ASN A 11 48.98 3.75 -1.69
C ASN A 11 47.77 3.56 -0.77
N PHE A 12 48.02 3.24 0.51
CA PHE A 12 46.99 3.11 1.53
C PHE A 12 46.23 4.43 1.74
N SER A 13 46.95 5.57 1.78
CA SER A 13 46.32 6.90 1.90
C SER A 13 45.49 7.27 0.68
N ILE A 14 45.95 6.94 -0.53
CA ILE A 14 45.19 7.16 -1.77
C ILE A 14 43.90 6.34 -1.77
N LEU A 15 43.97 5.06 -1.39
CA LEU A 15 42.81 4.18 -1.34
C LEU A 15 41.79 4.65 -0.29
N LEU A 16 42.25 5.03 0.90
CA LEU A 16 41.38 5.55 1.96
C LEU A 16 40.73 6.87 1.52
N ALA A 17 41.48 7.79 0.93
CA ALA A 17 40.95 9.03 0.40
C ALA A 17 39.91 8.78 -0.72
N ALA A 18 40.17 7.84 -1.63
CA ALA A 18 39.23 7.48 -2.69
C ALA A 18 37.91 6.91 -2.13
N LEU A 19 37.98 6.06 -1.10
CA LEU A 19 36.78 5.52 -0.45
C LEU A 19 35.99 6.61 0.28
N VAL A 20 36.65 7.55 0.97
CA VAL A 20 35.97 8.68 1.63
C VAL A 20 35.32 9.61 0.61
N VAL A 21 35.98 9.88 -0.52
CA VAL A 21 35.37 10.68 -1.60
C VAL A 21 34.17 9.96 -2.18
N LEU A 22 34.26 8.65 -2.42
CA LEU A 22 33.14 7.85 -2.93
C LEU A 22 31.94 7.88 -1.98
N THR A 23 32.14 7.74 -0.68
CA THR A 23 31.04 7.79 0.29
C THR A 23 30.39 9.17 0.35
N ILE A 24 31.18 10.25 0.30
CA ILE A 24 30.66 11.63 0.23
C ILE A 24 29.83 11.83 -1.05
N VAL A 25 30.32 11.35 -2.21
CA VAL A 25 29.59 11.45 -3.48
C VAL A 25 28.25 10.71 -3.41
N LEU A 26 28.24 9.48 -2.89
CA LEU A 26 26.99 8.71 -2.74
C LEU A 26 26.02 9.38 -1.76
N ALA A 27 26.51 9.93 -0.65
CA ALA A 27 25.68 10.67 0.30
C ALA A 27 25.06 11.93 -0.32
N LEU A 28 25.83 12.70 -1.10
CA LEU A 28 25.34 13.89 -1.80
C LEU A 28 24.28 13.55 -2.86
N ILE A 29 24.49 12.45 -3.60
CA ILE A 29 23.49 11.94 -4.55
C ILE A 29 22.20 11.54 -3.82
N GLY A 30 22.32 10.82 -2.69
CA GLY A 30 21.17 10.44 -1.87
C GLY A 30 20.38 11.64 -1.35
N ILE A 31 21.06 12.65 -0.81
CA ILE A 31 20.44 13.90 -0.34
C ILE A 31 19.76 14.64 -1.50
N SER A 32 20.40 14.71 -2.66
CA SER A 32 19.86 15.35 -3.87
C SER A 32 18.58 14.65 -4.35
N MET A 33 18.57 13.31 -4.37
CA MET A 33 17.39 12.52 -4.72
C MET A 33 16.26 12.71 -3.70
N GLN A 34 16.57 12.68 -2.41
CA GLN A 34 15.59 12.87 -1.34
C GLN A 34 14.92 14.25 -1.44
N ASN A 35 15.70 15.31 -1.69
CA ASN A 35 15.15 16.66 -1.85
C ASN A 35 14.19 16.76 -3.05
N LYS A 36 14.49 16.08 -4.16
CA LYS A 36 13.59 16.05 -5.33
C LYS A 36 12.30 15.27 -5.05
N LEU A 37 12.40 14.16 -4.32
CA LEU A 37 11.23 13.38 -3.90
C LEU A 37 10.34 14.18 -2.94
N VAL A 38 10.93 14.80 -1.92
CA VAL A 38 10.20 15.62 -0.94
C VAL A 38 9.58 16.85 -1.62
N ALA A 39 10.29 17.51 -2.54
CA ALA A 39 9.74 18.62 -3.33
C ALA A 39 8.58 18.18 -4.23
N ASN A 40 8.64 16.98 -4.83
CA ASN A 40 7.53 16.44 -5.63
C ASN A 40 6.32 16.04 -4.76
N VAL A 41 6.53 15.63 -3.51
CA VAL A 41 5.45 15.33 -2.55
C VAL A 41 4.82 16.62 -1.98
N GLN A 42 5.61 17.67 -1.78
CA GLN A 42 5.12 18.97 -1.28
C GLN A 42 4.62 19.92 -2.37
N GLY A 43 4.96 19.66 -3.63
CA GLY A 43 4.56 20.46 -4.79
C GLY A 43 3.07 20.35 -5.10
N GLU A 44 2.30 21.30 -4.58
CA GLU A 44 1.00 21.85 -5.05
C GLU A 44 -0.20 20.92 -5.27
N ALA A 45 -0.06 19.60 -5.40
CA ALA A 45 -1.18 18.69 -5.68
C ALA A 45 -2.02 18.30 -4.45
N ASP A 46 -1.53 18.55 -3.23
CA ASP A 46 -2.09 17.88 -2.04
C ASP A 46 -2.62 18.82 -0.95
N ARG A 47 -2.22 20.10 -0.86
CA ARG A 47 -2.71 20.94 0.26
C ARG A 47 -4.17 21.35 0.14
N SER A 48 -4.66 21.57 -1.07
CA SER A 48 -6.08 21.86 -1.33
C SER A 48 -6.96 20.62 -1.16
N LYS A 49 -6.49 19.45 -1.62
CA LYS A 49 -7.19 18.15 -1.46
C LYS A 49 -7.18 17.63 -0.02
N ILE A 50 -6.08 17.85 0.71
CA ILE A 50 -6.02 17.61 2.15
C ILE A 50 -7.05 18.51 2.83
N GLN A 51 -7.07 19.83 2.56
CA GLN A 51 -8.03 20.74 3.18
C GLN A 51 -9.51 20.42 2.88
N GLU A 52 -9.81 19.93 1.67
CA GLU A 52 -11.14 19.40 1.32
C GLU A 52 -11.50 18.19 2.21
N SER A 53 -10.54 17.30 2.44
CA SER A 53 -10.71 16.05 3.20
C SER A 53 -10.75 16.23 4.74
N ILE A 54 -10.23 17.33 5.31
CA ILE A 54 -10.30 17.64 6.76
C ILE A 54 -11.52 18.48 7.15
N LYS A 55 -12.43 18.78 6.21
CA LYS A 55 -13.69 19.43 6.57
C LYS A 55 -14.46 18.52 7.54
N PRO A 56 -14.95 19.05 8.68
CA PRO A 56 -15.64 18.23 9.67
C PRO A 56 -16.89 17.61 9.03
N VAL A 57 -16.96 16.28 9.05
CA VAL A 57 -18.07 15.50 8.47
C VAL A 57 -19.37 15.68 9.26
N ALA A 58 -19.29 16.21 10.49
CA ALA A 58 -20.45 16.48 11.32
C ALA A 58 -20.17 17.60 12.34
N THR A 59 -21.23 18.29 12.75
CA THR A 59 -21.24 19.17 13.92
C THR A 59 -21.60 18.36 15.18
N VAL A 60 -20.88 18.57 16.28
CA VAL A 60 -21.22 17.94 17.57
C VAL A 60 -22.51 18.57 18.10
N ASN A 61 -23.59 17.80 18.11
CA ASN A 61 -24.83 18.20 18.75
C ASN A 61 -24.73 17.83 20.25
N THR A 62 -24.84 18.83 21.12
CA THR A 62 -24.78 18.67 22.59
C THR A 62 -26.17 18.60 23.22
N ASP A 63 -27.23 18.56 22.40
CA ASP A 63 -28.60 18.43 22.88
C ASP A 63 -28.87 16.97 23.32
N PRO A 64 -29.16 16.72 24.61
CA PRO A 64 -29.43 15.38 25.13
C PRO A 64 -30.71 14.74 24.59
N ASN A 65 -31.55 15.49 23.85
CA ASN A 65 -32.78 14.99 23.24
C ASN A 65 -32.72 14.88 21.70
N ALA A 66 -31.59 15.23 21.07
CA ALA A 66 -31.43 15.11 19.63
C ALA A 66 -31.13 13.66 19.22
N VAL A 67 -32.15 12.81 19.14
CA VAL A 67 -32.09 11.57 18.35
C VAL A 67 -32.15 11.93 16.87
N VAL A 68 -30.97 12.16 16.29
CA VAL A 68 -30.82 12.13 14.84
C VAL A 68 -30.57 10.67 14.48
N GLU A 69 -31.54 10.03 13.81
CA GLU A 69 -31.25 8.84 13.02
C GLU A 69 -30.12 9.21 12.06
N LYS A 70 -28.91 8.74 12.38
CA LYS A 70 -27.72 8.98 11.59
C LYS A 70 -27.92 8.26 10.26
N ALA A 71 -28.33 9.00 9.24
CA ALA A 71 -28.09 8.60 7.86
C ALA A 71 -26.58 8.28 7.75
N PRO A 72 -26.19 7.11 7.22
CA PRO A 72 -24.78 6.76 7.11
C PRO A 72 -24.08 7.88 6.36
N ALA A 73 -22.97 8.39 6.93
CA ALA A 73 -22.11 9.31 6.21
C ALA A 73 -21.67 8.60 4.92
N GLU A 74 -21.96 9.20 3.78
CA GLU A 74 -21.64 8.66 2.47
C GLU A 74 -20.11 8.64 2.35
N VAL A 75 -19.52 7.46 2.58
CA VAL A 75 -18.07 7.27 2.42
C VAL A 75 -17.77 7.46 0.94
N ALA A 76 -16.98 8.47 0.61
CA ALA A 76 -16.55 8.69 -0.77
C ALA A 76 -15.95 7.40 -1.31
N ILE A 77 -16.53 6.89 -2.41
CA ILE A 77 -16.09 5.63 -3.01
C ILE A 77 -14.70 5.84 -3.61
N ALA A 78 -13.75 4.99 -3.24
CA ALA A 78 -12.38 5.08 -3.70
C ALA A 78 -12.26 4.93 -5.23
N PHE A 79 -11.13 5.39 -5.78
CA PHE A 79 -10.82 5.27 -7.21
C PHE A 79 -11.90 5.86 -8.13
N ASP A 80 -12.55 6.95 -7.69
CA ASP A 80 -13.64 7.61 -8.41
C ASP A 80 -14.79 6.66 -8.82
N GLY A 81 -14.99 5.58 -8.04
CA GLY A 81 -15.98 4.54 -8.33
C GLY A 81 -15.61 3.59 -9.47
N SER A 82 -14.35 3.59 -9.93
CA SER A 82 -13.87 2.64 -10.95
C SER A 82 -14.07 1.20 -10.52
N LEU A 83 -14.53 0.35 -11.45
CA LEU A 83 -14.65 -1.11 -11.29
C LEU A 83 -13.49 -1.87 -11.95
N ASP A 84 -12.39 -1.19 -12.24
CA ASP A 84 -11.18 -1.81 -12.76
C ASP A 84 -10.51 -2.67 -11.67
N GLY A 85 -10.81 -3.97 -11.69
CA GLY A 85 -10.30 -4.94 -10.72
C GLY A 85 -8.78 -5.09 -10.75
N GLU A 86 -8.13 -4.88 -11.89
CA GLU A 86 -6.67 -4.90 -11.99
C GLU A 86 -6.06 -3.70 -11.26
N MET A 87 -6.60 -2.50 -11.51
CA MET A 87 -6.17 -1.29 -10.83
C MET A 87 -6.31 -1.43 -9.31
N ILE A 88 -7.47 -1.90 -8.83
CA ILE A 88 -7.73 -2.05 -7.40
C ILE A 88 -6.83 -3.14 -6.80
N TYR A 89 -6.66 -4.28 -7.48
CA TYR A 89 -5.73 -5.32 -7.07
C TYR A 89 -4.32 -4.78 -6.89
N ASN A 90 -3.79 -4.09 -7.89
CA ASN A 90 -2.43 -3.57 -7.89
C ASN A 90 -2.21 -2.53 -6.78
N ASN A 91 -3.20 -1.70 -6.48
CA ASN A 91 -3.10 -0.65 -5.46
C ASN A 91 -3.37 -1.12 -4.02
N VAL A 92 -4.12 -2.22 -3.84
CA VAL A 92 -4.61 -2.64 -2.51
C VAL A 92 -4.26 -4.09 -2.20
N CYS A 93 -4.71 -5.02 -3.05
CA CYS A 93 -4.74 -6.44 -2.73
C CYS A 93 -3.39 -7.13 -2.93
N SER A 94 -2.58 -6.65 -3.88
CA SER A 94 -1.27 -7.19 -4.27
C SER A 94 -0.28 -7.21 -3.11
N ALA A 95 -0.42 -6.29 -2.15
CA ALA A 95 0.44 -6.21 -0.97
C ALA A 95 0.46 -7.53 -0.17
N CYS A 96 -0.67 -8.23 -0.11
CA CYS A 96 -0.77 -9.53 0.55
C CYS A 96 -0.84 -10.67 -0.47
N HIS A 97 -1.70 -10.57 -1.48
CA HIS A 97 -1.95 -11.64 -2.45
C HIS A 97 -0.85 -11.79 -3.53
N GLY A 98 0.07 -10.83 -3.66
CA GLY A 98 1.22 -10.95 -4.56
C GLY A 98 2.38 -11.74 -3.96
N THR A 99 2.52 -11.76 -2.63
CA THR A 99 3.67 -12.38 -1.93
C THR A 99 3.27 -13.48 -0.95
N GLY A 100 1.97 -13.60 -0.64
CA GLY A 100 1.46 -14.48 0.40
C GLY A 100 1.63 -13.91 1.81
N ALA A 101 1.84 -12.61 1.95
CA ALA A 101 2.05 -11.97 3.25
C ALA A 101 0.87 -12.23 4.20
N GLY A 102 1.17 -12.56 5.45
CA GLY A 102 0.15 -12.87 6.46
C GLY A 102 -0.64 -14.16 6.19
N GLY A 103 -0.14 -15.05 5.32
CA GLY A 103 -0.83 -16.29 4.93
C GLY A 103 -1.92 -16.08 3.88
N ALA A 104 -1.90 -14.94 3.18
CA ALA A 104 -2.80 -14.69 2.06
C ALA A 104 -2.53 -15.68 0.92
N PRO A 105 -3.56 -16.19 0.23
CA PRO A 105 -3.35 -17.02 -0.96
C PRO A 105 -2.74 -16.16 -2.07
N THR A 106 -1.61 -16.61 -2.61
CA THR A 106 -1.05 -16.08 -3.86
C THR A 106 -1.94 -16.49 -5.04
N LEU A 107 -1.78 -15.84 -6.20
CA LEU A 107 -2.58 -16.13 -7.40
C LEU A 107 -2.19 -17.45 -8.08
N THR A 108 -2.06 -18.54 -7.31
CA THR A 108 -1.80 -19.88 -7.84
C THR A 108 -3.07 -20.71 -7.82
N THR A 109 -3.26 -21.53 -8.85
CA THR A 109 -4.42 -22.43 -8.95
C THR A 109 -4.53 -23.34 -7.72
N ALA A 110 -3.41 -23.85 -7.22
CA ALA A 110 -3.37 -24.75 -6.06
C ALA A 110 -3.92 -24.12 -4.77
N GLU A 111 -3.73 -22.81 -4.59
CA GLU A 111 -4.25 -22.11 -3.41
C GLU A 111 -5.71 -21.68 -3.58
N TRP A 112 -6.15 -21.41 -4.81
CA TRP A 112 -7.50 -20.91 -5.08
C TRP A 112 -8.54 -22.01 -5.34
N GLU A 113 -8.15 -23.17 -5.86
CA GLU A 113 -9.05 -24.32 -6.09
C GLU A 113 -9.91 -24.68 -4.86
N PRO A 114 -9.34 -24.96 -3.66
CA PRO A 114 -10.15 -25.30 -2.47
C PRO A 114 -11.00 -24.14 -1.95
N ARG A 115 -10.70 -22.90 -2.34
CA ARG A 115 -11.49 -21.72 -2.00
C ARG A 115 -12.67 -21.57 -2.95
N LEU A 116 -12.44 -21.80 -4.24
CA LEU A 116 -13.44 -21.74 -5.30
C LEU A 116 -14.44 -22.90 -5.23
N GLU A 117 -14.07 -24.05 -4.66
CA GLU A 117 -15.02 -25.15 -4.35
C GLU A 117 -16.17 -24.72 -3.44
N LYS A 118 -15.96 -23.70 -2.59
CA LYS A 118 -17.01 -23.13 -1.73
C LYS A 118 -17.97 -22.21 -2.49
N GLY A 119 -17.66 -21.90 -3.76
CA GLY A 119 -18.41 -21.01 -4.63
C GLY A 119 -17.87 -19.57 -4.63
N MET A 120 -17.98 -18.91 -5.80
CA MET A 120 -17.51 -17.54 -5.99
C MET A 120 -18.20 -16.55 -5.03
N ASP A 121 -19.49 -16.70 -4.80
CA ASP A 121 -20.25 -15.81 -3.91
C ASP A 121 -19.75 -15.87 -2.46
N ALA A 122 -19.33 -17.05 -1.99
CA ALA A 122 -18.76 -17.21 -0.65
C ALA A 122 -17.39 -16.51 -0.54
N VAL A 123 -16.57 -16.61 -1.60
CA VAL A 123 -15.28 -15.91 -1.67
C VAL A 123 -15.47 -14.39 -1.65
N ILE A 124 -16.40 -13.87 -2.46
CA ILE A 124 -16.73 -12.44 -2.50
C ILE A 124 -17.27 -11.98 -1.15
N SER A 125 -18.20 -12.73 -0.54
CA SER A 125 -18.75 -12.40 0.78
C SER A 125 -17.67 -12.33 1.86
N ASN A 126 -16.71 -13.26 1.84
CA ASN A 126 -15.57 -13.25 2.76
C ASN A 126 -14.65 -12.06 2.50
N ALA A 127 -14.44 -11.67 1.24
CA ALA A 127 -13.64 -10.49 0.90
C ALA A 127 -14.30 -9.18 1.36
N ILE A 128 -15.63 -9.08 1.26
CA ILE A 128 -16.40 -7.92 1.71
C ILE A 128 -16.44 -7.85 3.23
N ALA A 129 -16.86 -8.92 3.91
CA ALA A 129 -17.05 -8.95 5.35
C ALA A 129 -15.74 -9.10 6.14
N GLY A 130 -14.68 -9.56 5.49
CA GLY A 130 -13.47 -10.05 6.14
C GLY A 130 -13.61 -11.50 6.58
N PHE A 131 -12.49 -12.19 6.69
CA PHE A 131 -12.46 -13.62 7.00
C PHE A 131 -11.24 -13.95 7.85
N MET A 132 -11.47 -14.63 8.98
CA MET A 132 -10.42 -15.25 9.76
C MET A 132 -10.36 -16.73 9.39
N GLY A 133 -9.32 -17.12 8.67
CA GLY A 133 -9.06 -18.51 8.29
C GLY A 133 -7.98 -19.14 9.16
N GLU A 134 -7.69 -20.41 8.87
CA GLU A 134 -6.58 -21.13 9.53
C GLU A 134 -5.22 -20.56 9.16
N GLN A 135 -5.09 -20.04 7.93
CA GLN A 135 -3.83 -19.53 7.40
C GLN A 135 -3.58 -18.06 7.78
N GLY A 136 -4.63 -17.29 8.07
CA GLY A 136 -4.48 -15.88 8.39
C GLY A 136 -5.79 -15.09 8.35
N LEU A 137 -5.65 -13.79 8.56
CA LEU A 137 -6.74 -12.81 8.53
C LEU A 137 -6.78 -12.11 7.17
N MET A 138 -7.92 -12.17 6.51
CA MET A 138 -8.30 -11.26 5.43
C MET A 138 -9.17 -10.15 6.04
N PRO A 139 -8.69 -8.89 6.12
CA PRO A 139 -9.50 -7.78 6.62
C PRO A 139 -10.71 -7.50 5.71
N ALA A 140 -11.79 -6.98 6.29
CA ALA A 140 -12.96 -6.54 5.53
C ALA A 140 -12.57 -5.57 4.42
N LYS A 141 -13.03 -5.84 3.19
CA LYS A 141 -12.71 -5.07 1.98
C LYS A 141 -11.21 -4.83 1.78
N GLY A 142 -10.37 -5.80 2.14
CA GLY A 142 -8.91 -5.65 2.06
C GLY A 142 -8.34 -4.54 2.95
N GLY A 143 -9.06 -4.16 4.01
CA GLY A 143 -8.66 -3.09 4.94
C GLY A 143 -9.09 -1.69 4.50
N ARG A 144 -9.89 -1.57 3.43
CA ARG A 144 -10.34 -0.31 2.85
C ARG A 144 -11.86 -0.17 2.98
N ASN A 145 -12.30 0.61 3.97
CA ASN A 145 -13.73 0.87 4.20
C ASN A 145 -14.40 1.72 3.11
N ASP A 146 -13.58 2.39 2.29
CA ASP A 146 -13.95 3.25 1.17
C ASP A 146 -14.10 2.51 -0.16
N LEU A 147 -13.82 1.20 -0.22
CA LEU A 147 -14.18 0.37 -1.36
C LEU A 147 -15.68 0.03 -1.35
N SER A 148 -16.33 0.09 -2.51
CA SER A 148 -17.68 -0.45 -2.67
C SER A 148 -17.66 -1.98 -2.74
N GLU A 149 -18.81 -2.63 -2.53
CA GLU A 149 -18.92 -4.09 -2.65
C GLU A 149 -18.68 -4.55 -4.10
N GLU A 150 -19.12 -3.75 -5.07
CA GLU A 150 -18.90 -3.97 -6.50
C GLU A 150 -17.42 -3.90 -6.87
N GLN A 151 -16.67 -2.98 -6.26
CA GLN A 151 -15.22 -2.87 -6.44
C GLN A 151 -14.50 -4.10 -5.89
N VAL A 152 -14.88 -4.57 -4.71
CA VAL A 152 -14.34 -5.81 -4.12
C VAL A 152 -14.68 -7.00 -5.03
N LYS A 153 -15.93 -7.11 -5.50
CA LYS A 153 -16.35 -8.16 -6.42
C LYS A 153 -15.52 -8.17 -7.71
N ALA A 154 -15.40 -7.02 -8.38
CA ALA A 154 -14.63 -6.89 -9.63
C ALA A 154 -13.16 -7.27 -9.43
N THR A 155 -12.60 -6.95 -8.26
CA THR A 155 -11.22 -7.32 -7.91
C THR A 155 -11.06 -8.82 -7.67
N VAL A 156 -12.01 -9.46 -6.99
CA VAL A 156 -12.00 -10.92 -6.79
C VAL A 156 -12.14 -11.66 -8.13
N GLU A 157 -12.99 -11.16 -9.04
CA GLU A 157 -13.14 -11.69 -10.40
C GLU A 157 -11.85 -11.53 -11.22
N TYR A 158 -11.17 -10.40 -11.10
CA TYR A 158 -9.84 -10.20 -11.70
C TYR A 158 -8.83 -11.23 -11.16
N MET A 159 -8.72 -11.37 -9.84
CA MET A 159 -7.76 -12.29 -9.22
C MET A 159 -7.98 -13.74 -9.66
N THR A 160 -9.23 -14.18 -9.67
CA THR A 160 -9.60 -15.57 -10.01
C THR A 160 -9.53 -15.87 -11.51
N SER A 161 -9.52 -14.85 -12.37
CA SER A 161 -9.27 -15.00 -13.81
C SER A 161 -7.78 -14.93 -14.18
N HIS A 162 -6.91 -14.56 -13.25
CA HIS A 162 -5.46 -14.41 -13.43
C HIS A 162 -4.65 -15.37 -12.54
N LEU A 163 -5.20 -16.55 -12.29
CA LEU A 163 -4.49 -17.61 -11.57
C LEU A 163 -3.41 -18.24 -12.46
N GLU A 164 -2.22 -18.42 -11.90
CA GLU A 164 -1.07 -19.13 -12.48
C GLU A 164 -1.07 -20.63 -12.15
#